data_AF-A0A967WCP3-F1
#
_entry.id   AF-A0A967WCP3-F1
#
_cell.length_a   1.000
_cell.length_b   1.000
_cell.length_c   1.000
_cell.angle_alpha   90.00
_cell.angle_beta   90.00
_cell.angle_gamma   90.00
#
_symmetry.space_group_name_H-M   'P 1'
#
loop_
_entity.id
_entity.type
_entity.pdbx_description
1 polymer ?
#
loop_
_entity_poly.entity_id
_entity_poly.type
_entity_poly.pdbx_seq_one_letter_code
_entity_poly.pdbx_strand_id
1 'polypeptide(L)'
;MLSEAVVPAEGSRDLAELLKFSCTLEGFFLEAHVKLQPVDFPAEGIFLAGMAHYPKLLDETIAQAGAAAARAASILSKDTLEVGGVVAVVDPAKCTGCLTCVRVCPFGAVQINPELVGVGDIQGAAEIPAAACRGCGLCPAECPARAIQLQHFTDDQVLAKEEALFEAMELALA
;
A
#
# COMPACT_ATOMS: atom_id res chain seq x y z
N MET A 1 -4.09 11.17 47.39
CA MET A 1 -4.28 10.16 46.31
C MET A 1 -4.80 10.92 45.11
N LEU A 2 -3.96 11.11 44.08
CA LEU A 2 -4.36 11.77 42.83
C LEU A 2 -4.74 10.68 41.82
N SER A 3 -5.87 10.86 41.12
CA SER A 3 -6.31 9.98 40.03
C SER A 3 -5.78 10.54 38.72
N GLU A 4 -4.51 10.26 38.41
CA GLU A 4 -3.86 10.76 37.20
C GLU A 4 -4.46 10.14 35.93
N ALA A 5 -4.46 10.94 34.87
CA ALA A 5 -4.94 10.50 33.57
C ALA A 5 -3.94 9.54 32.91
N VAL A 6 -4.48 8.62 32.11
CA VAL A 6 -3.67 7.79 31.22
C VAL A 6 -3.20 8.65 30.05
N VAL A 7 -1.91 8.59 29.77
CA VAL A 7 -1.28 9.24 28.61
C VAL A 7 -0.62 8.19 27.71
N PRO A 8 -0.41 8.48 26.42
CA PRO A 8 0.35 7.59 25.55
C PRO A 8 1.77 7.34 26.09
N ALA A 9 2.32 6.18 25.78
CA ALA A 9 3.69 5.84 26.15
C ALA A 9 4.70 6.75 25.41
N GLU A 10 5.83 7.03 26.06
CA GLU A 10 6.95 7.72 25.42
C GLU A 10 7.39 6.95 24.15
N GLY A 11 7.67 7.67 23.06
CA GLY A 11 8.03 7.08 21.77
C GLY A 11 6.87 6.52 20.95
N SER A 12 5.61 6.64 21.40
CA SER A 12 4.45 6.17 20.61
C SER A 12 4.41 6.81 19.21
N ARG A 13 4.66 8.11 19.11
CA ARG A 13 4.68 8.82 17.82
C ARG A 13 5.80 8.34 16.90
N ASP A 14 6.99 8.13 17.44
CA ASP A 14 8.14 7.64 16.67
C ASP A 14 7.87 6.23 16.11
N LEU A 15 7.21 5.37 16.92
CA LEU A 15 6.77 4.06 16.47
C LEU A 15 5.73 4.16 15.36
N ALA A 16 4.79 5.10 15.47
CA ALA A 16 3.79 5.35 14.45
C ALA A 16 4.39 5.81 13.13
N GLU A 17 5.39 6.69 13.16
CA GLU A 17 6.13 7.14 11.98
C GLU A 17 6.96 6.03 11.34
N LEU A 18 7.57 5.17 12.16
CA LEU A 18 8.35 4.03 11.69
C LEU A 18 7.46 3.01 10.97
N LEU A 19 6.32 2.67 11.57
CA LEU A 19 5.38 1.66 11.06
C LEU A 19 4.32 2.22 10.11
N LYS A 20 4.35 3.54 9.85
CA LYS A 20 3.47 4.24 8.90
C LYS A 20 1.98 4.16 9.26
N PHE A 21 1.65 4.27 10.54
CA PHE A 21 0.27 4.48 11.00
C PHE A 21 0.11 5.82 11.72
N SER A 22 -1.14 6.21 11.95
CA SER A 22 -1.49 7.53 12.51
C SER A 22 -1.75 7.47 14.01
N CYS A 23 -1.62 8.63 14.65
CA CYS A 23 -2.05 8.85 16.03
C CYS A 23 -3.29 9.75 16.10
N THR A 24 -4.06 9.64 17.18
CA THR A 24 -5.08 10.62 17.55
C THR A 24 -4.43 11.94 17.99
N LEU A 25 -5.24 12.99 18.19
CA LEU A 25 -4.76 14.29 18.68
C LEU A 25 -4.10 14.17 20.07
N GLU A 26 -4.59 13.24 20.88
CA GLU A 26 -4.10 12.92 22.22
C GLU A 26 -2.81 12.08 22.17
N GLY A 27 -2.43 11.54 21.00
CA GLY A 27 -1.21 10.79 20.79
C GLY A 27 -1.32 9.27 20.94
N PHE A 28 -2.53 8.72 21.11
CA PHE A 28 -2.76 7.28 21.03
C PHE A 28 -2.78 6.82 19.57
N PHE A 29 -2.68 5.51 19.32
CA PHE A 29 -2.75 4.96 17.97
C PHE A 29 -4.16 5.00 17.40
N LEU A 30 -4.29 5.41 16.14
CA LEU A 30 -5.56 5.51 15.44
C LEU A 30 -5.86 4.22 14.68
N GLU A 31 -7.06 3.67 14.90
CA GLU A 31 -7.57 2.52 14.17
C GLU A 31 -7.92 2.84 12.71
N ALA A 32 -8.10 1.82 11.88
CA ALA A 32 -8.52 1.98 10.48
C ALA A 32 -9.93 2.53 10.35
N HIS A 33 -10.89 2.00 11.13
CA HIS A 33 -12.26 2.49 11.14
C HIS A 33 -12.99 2.08 12.42
N VAL A 34 -13.52 3.08 13.15
CA VAL A 34 -14.13 2.96 14.49
C VAL A 34 -15.11 1.77 14.65
N LYS A 35 -15.92 1.47 13.62
CA LYS A 35 -16.93 0.39 13.67
C LYS A 35 -16.53 -0.90 12.97
N LEU A 36 -16.01 -0.83 11.75
CA LEU A 36 -15.77 -2.00 10.90
C LEU A 36 -14.41 -2.65 11.19
N GLN A 37 -13.43 -1.86 11.62
CA GLN A 37 -12.04 -2.27 11.79
C GLN A 37 -11.44 -1.62 13.04
N PRO A 38 -12.01 -1.89 14.24
CA PRO A 38 -11.63 -1.20 15.48
C PRO A 38 -10.27 -1.66 16.05
N VAL A 39 -9.70 -2.74 15.50
CA VAL A 39 -8.41 -3.32 15.94
C VAL A 39 -7.40 -3.45 14.81
N ASP A 40 -7.71 -2.92 13.64
CA ASP A 40 -6.81 -2.92 12.50
C ASP A 40 -6.19 -1.54 12.34
N PHE A 41 -4.98 -1.48 11.78
CA PHE A 41 -4.45 -0.27 11.16
C PHE A 41 -4.80 -0.23 9.67
N PRO A 42 -4.73 0.96 9.02
CA PRO A 42 -4.82 1.05 7.57
C PRO A 42 -3.75 0.23 6.85
N ALA A 43 -2.58 0.08 7.49
CA ALA A 43 -1.53 -0.82 7.04
C ALA A 43 -1.89 -2.28 7.35
N GLU A 44 -1.99 -3.10 6.31
CA GLU A 44 -2.33 -4.52 6.44
C GLU A 44 -1.30 -5.30 7.27
N GLY A 45 -1.79 -6.26 8.06
CA GLY A 45 -0.96 -7.14 8.88
C GLY A 45 -0.50 -6.55 10.22
N ILE A 46 -0.85 -5.29 10.52
CA ILE A 46 -0.59 -4.65 11.82
C ILE A 46 -1.93 -4.47 12.54
N PHE A 47 -1.97 -4.89 13.81
CA PHE A 47 -3.18 -4.84 14.64
C PHE A 47 -2.94 -4.06 15.92
N LEU A 48 -4.02 -3.59 16.50
CA LEU A 48 -4.05 -2.70 17.66
C LEU A 48 -4.77 -3.36 18.83
N ALA A 49 -4.13 -3.35 20.00
CA ALA A 49 -4.71 -3.86 21.23
C ALA A 49 -4.25 -3.07 22.46
N GLY A 50 -5.14 -2.99 23.45
CA GLY A 50 -4.87 -2.41 24.75
C GLY A 50 -4.88 -0.89 24.77
N MET A 51 -4.23 -0.31 25.79
CA MET A 51 -4.32 1.12 26.09
C MET A 51 -3.52 2.00 25.13
N ALA A 52 -2.71 1.41 24.25
CA ALA A 52 -2.03 2.14 23.18
C ALA A 52 -3.03 2.78 22.19
N HIS A 53 -4.27 2.28 22.13
CA HIS A 53 -5.36 2.82 21.31
C HIS A 53 -6.11 3.98 21.98
N TYR A 54 -6.44 3.85 23.26
CA TYR A 54 -7.05 4.89 24.11
C TYR A 54 -7.23 4.33 25.54
N PRO A 55 -7.47 5.20 26.57
CA PRO A 55 -7.74 4.76 27.93
C PRO A 55 -9.01 3.92 28.02
N LYS A 56 -8.89 2.67 28.45
CA LYS A 56 -10.00 1.70 28.46
C LYS A 56 -9.95 0.81 29.70
N LEU A 57 -11.08 0.17 30.01
CA LEU A 57 -11.18 -0.77 31.13
C LEU A 57 -10.48 -2.09 30.81
N LEU A 58 -10.24 -2.90 31.85
CA LEU A 58 -9.61 -4.20 31.71
C LEU A 58 -10.41 -5.12 30.80
N ASP A 59 -11.72 -5.17 30.97
CA ASP A 59 -12.60 -6.04 30.15
C ASP A 59 -12.55 -5.65 28.67
N GLU A 60 -12.52 -4.35 28.38
CA GLU A 60 -12.36 -3.82 27.02
C GLU A 60 -10.99 -4.16 26.45
N THR A 61 -9.93 -4.09 27.27
CA THR A 61 -8.57 -4.48 26.86
C THR A 61 -8.50 -5.97 26.50
N ILE A 62 -9.13 -6.83 27.31
CA ILE A 62 -9.18 -8.27 27.06
C ILE A 62 -9.97 -8.57 25.78
N ALA A 63 -11.14 -7.94 25.61
CA ALA A 63 -11.94 -8.09 24.41
C ALA A 63 -11.19 -7.63 23.15
N GLN A 64 -10.51 -6.48 23.23
CA GLN A 64 -9.72 -5.95 22.12
C GLN A 64 -8.53 -6.85 21.78
N ALA A 65 -7.82 -7.37 22.78
CA ALA A 65 -6.72 -8.30 22.58
C ALA A 65 -7.19 -9.60 21.89
N GLY A 66 -8.35 -10.13 22.30
CA GLY A 66 -8.98 -11.28 21.64
C GLY A 66 -9.36 -10.99 20.18
N ALA A 67 -9.90 -9.80 19.90
CA ALA A 67 -10.23 -9.37 18.54
C ALA A 67 -8.96 -9.22 17.67
N ALA A 68 -7.91 -8.57 18.17
CA ALA A 68 -6.64 -8.43 17.47
C ALA A 68 -5.99 -9.80 17.18
N ALA A 69 -6.01 -10.72 18.15
CA ALA A 69 -5.52 -12.08 17.96
C ALA A 69 -6.33 -12.85 16.91
N ALA A 70 -7.66 -12.73 16.92
CA ALA A 70 -8.53 -13.35 15.92
C ALA A 70 -8.27 -12.80 14.51
N ARG A 71 -8.04 -11.48 14.38
CA ARG A 71 -7.68 -10.86 13.10
C ARG A 71 -6.32 -11.33 12.60
N ALA A 72 -5.31 -11.38 13.46
CA ALA A 72 -4.01 -11.94 13.11
C ALA A 72 -4.11 -13.42 12.68
N ALA A 73 -4.85 -14.23 13.44
CA ALA A 73 -5.09 -15.64 13.11
C ALA A 73 -5.81 -15.82 11.77
N SER A 74 -6.72 -14.91 11.38
CA SER A 74 -7.40 -14.98 10.07
C SER A 74 -6.46 -14.81 8.88
N ILE A 75 -5.31 -14.16 9.08
CA ILE A 75 -4.25 -14.05 8.08
C ILE A 75 -3.33 -15.27 8.17
N LEU A 76 -2.86 -15.59 9.38
CA LEU A 76 -1.88 -16.67 9.62
C LEU A 76 -2.41 -18.08 9.32
N SER A 77 -3.73 -18.27 9.32
CA SER A 77 -4.37 -19.56 9.01
C SER A 77 -4.45 -19.87 7.51
N LYS A 78 -4.05 -18.94 6.64
CA LYS A 78 -4.07 -19.13 5.19
C LYS A 78 -2.69 -19.58 4.70
N ASP A 79 -2.66 -20.61 3.85
CA ASP A 79 -1.42 -21.09 3.22
C ASP A 79 -0.85 -20.07 2.21
N THR A 80 -1.74 -19.26 1.61
CA THR A 80 -1.39 -18.24 0.62
C THR A 80 -2.21 -16.98 0.84
N LEU A 81 -1.61 -15.83 0.55
CA LEU A 81 -2.26 -14.53 0.59
C LEU A 81 -2.46 -13.99 -0.82
N GLU A 82 -3.65 -13.49 -1.08
CA GLU A 82 -3.91 -12.69 -2.28
C GLU A 82 -3.32 -11.29 -2.05
N VAL A 83 -2.48 -10.84 -2.97
CA VAL A 83 -1.91 -9.49 -2.96
C VAL A 83 -2.77 -8.62 -3.87
N GLY A 84 -2.98 -7.35 -3.50
CA GLY A 84 -3.87 -6.43 -4.22
C GLY A 84 -3.64 -6.40 -5.74
N GLY A 85 -4.72 -6.23 -6.51
CA GLY A 85 -4.71 -6.38 -7.97
C GLY A 85 -4.05 -5.25 -8.77
N VAL A 86 -3.76 -4.12 -8.14
CA VAL A 86 -3.08 -2.98 -8.79
C VAL A 86 -1.58 -3.23 -8.78
N VAL A 87 -1.09 -3.94 -9.81
CA VAL A 87 0.33 -4.26 -9.98
C VAL A 87 0.86 -3.73 -11.30
N ALA A 88 2.14 -3.35 -11.31
CA ALA A 88 2.82 -2.93 -12.53
C ALA A 88 3.35 -4.15 -13.29
N VAL A 89 3.13 -4.19 -14.61
CA VAL A 89 3.58 -5.27 -15.50
C VAL A 89 4.45 -4.69 -16.60
N VAL A 90 5.57 -5.34 -16.89
CA VAL A 90 6.51 -4.92 -17.94
C VAL A 90 6.23 -5.71 -19.22
N ASP A 91 6.23 -5.02 -20.37
CA ASP A 91 6.30 -5.57 -21.72
C ASP A 91 7.78 -5.67 -22.15
N PRO A 92 8.39 -6.87 -22.18
CA PRO A 92 9.79 -7.03 -22.56
C PRO A 92 10.08 -6.54 -23.98
N ALA A 93 9.11 -6.63 -24.89
CA ALA A 93 9.30 -6.24 -26.29
C ALA A 93 9.55 -4.73 -26.47
N LYS A 94 9.18 -3.92 -25.46
CA LYS A 94 9.42 -2.47 -25.42
C LYS A 94 10.55 -2.09 -24.45
N CYS A 95 10.96 -2.98 -23.58
CA CYS A 95 11.90 -2.68 -22.51
C CYS A 95 13.31 -2.49 -23.07
N THR A 96 13.92 -1.32 -22.82
CA THR A 96 15.30 -1.00 -23.24
C THR A 96 16.36 -1.34 -22.19
N GLY A 97 15.97 -1.87 -21.02
CA GLY A 97 16.91 -2.14 -19.92
C GLY A 97 17.55 -0.89 -19.30
N CYS A 98 16.94 0.30 -19.43
CA CYS A 98 17.52 1.58 -18.95
C CYS A 98 17.61 1.74 -17.42
N LEU A 99 17.01 0.81 -16.67
CA LEU A 99 17.00 0.72 -15.20
C LEU A 99 16.32 1.88 -14.46
N THR A 100 15.59 2.77 -15.16
CA THR A 100 14.86 3.87 -14.50
C THR A 100 13.84 3.33 -13.50
N CYS A 101 13.05 2.34 -13.89
CA CYS A 101 12.07 1.67 -13.02
C CYS A 101 12.69 1.07 -11.75
N VAL A 102 13.92 0.54 -11.83
CA VAL A 102 14.67 -0.01 -10.69
C VAL A 102 15.02 1.09 -9.69
N ARG A 103 15.49 2.25 -10.18
CA ARG A 103 15.93 3.37 -9.33
C ARG A 103 14.77 4.09 -8.64
N VAL A 104 13.61 4.19 -9.30
CA VAL A 104 12.47 4.97 -8.78
C VAL A 104 11.56 4.17 -7.84
N CYS A 105 11.68 2.84 -7.79
CA CYS A 105 10.83 2.03 -6.94
C CYS A 105 11.24 2.16 -5.46
N PRO A 106 10.42 2.77 -4.58
CA PRO A 106 10.78 2.93 -3.16
C PRO A 106 10.71 1.60 -2.39
N PHE A 107 10.13 0.55 -3.00
CA PHE A 107 9.95 -0.76 -2.40
C PHE A 107 10.97 -1.79 -2.89
N GLY A 108 11.84 -1.43 -3.84
CA GLY A 108 12.80 -2.36 -4.45
C GLY A 108 12.15 -3.53 -5.21
N ALA A 109 10.92 -3.34 -5.70
CA ALA A 109 10.12 -4.41 -6.31
C ALA A 109 10.54 -4.77 -7.76
N VAL A 110 11.38 -3.95 -8.40
CA VAL A 110 11.75 -4.13 -9.80
C VAL A 110 13.13 -4.78 -9.89
N GLN A 111 13.25 -5.86 -10.67
CA GLN A 111 14.49 -6.58 -10.92
C GLN A 111 14.77 -6.68 -12.42
N ILE A 112 16.02 -6.98 -12.79
CA ILE A 112 16.38 -7.32 -14.18
C ILE A 112 16.47 -8.83 -14.28
N ASN A 113 15.61 -9.43 -15.09
CA ASN A 113 15.61 -10.85 -15.34
C ASN A 113 16.46 -11.13 -16.60
N PRO A 114 17.62 -11.83 -16.47
CA PRO A 114 18.51 -12.12 -17.59
C PRO A 114 17.97 -13.16 -18.58
N GLU A 115 16.91 -13.88 -18.23
CA GLU A 115 16.24 -14.85 -19.11
C GLU A 115 15.27 -14.18 -20.09
N LEU A 116 14.86 -12.94 -19.82
CA LEU A 116 14.03 -12.15 -20.72
C LEU A 116 14.90 -11.44 -21.76
N VAL A 117 14.31 -11.19 -22.93
CA VAL A 117 14.94 -10.44 -24.02
C VAL A 117 14.22 -9.10 -24.16
N GLY A 118 14.98 -8.02 -24.01
CA GLY A 118 14.51 -6.65 -24.22
C GLY A 118 14.43 -6.29 -25.71
N VAL A 119 14.03 -5.05 -25.99
CA VAL A 119 13.94 -4.54 -27.37
C VAL A 119 15.30 -4.57 -28.07
N GLY A 120 15.32 -5.01 -29.33
CA GLY A 120 16.55 -5.09 -30.12
C GLY A 120 17.52 -6.19 -29.64
N ASP A 121 16.99 -7.30 -29.14
CA ASP A 121 17.74 -8.46 -28.65
C ASP A 121 18.69 -8.15 -27.48
N ILE A 122 18.36 -7.13 -26.67
CA ILE A 122 19.09 -6.84 -25.44
C ILE A 122 18.90 -7.99 -24.47
N GLN A 123 20.00 -8.56 -23.98
CA GLN A 123 19.95 -9.61 -22.98
C GLN A 123 19.52 -9.01 -21.63
N GLY A 124 18.35 -9.43 -21.15
CA GLY A 124 17.73 -8.97 -19.93
C GLY A 124 16.64 -7.92 -20.14
N ALA A 125 15.54 -8.06 -19.39
CA ALA A 125 14.47 -7.07 -19.31
C ALA A 125 14.06 -6.84 -17.86
N ALA A 126 13.41 -5.70 -17.59
CA ALA A 126 12.83 -5.46 -16.29
C ALA A 126 11.66 -6.41 -16.02
N GLU A 127 11.59 -6.93 -14.81
CA GLU A 127 10.53 -7.78 -14.29
C GLU A 127 10.07 -7.22 -12.95
N ILE A 128 8.77 -7.28 -12.70
CA ILE A 128 8.15 -6.80 -11.46
C ILE A 128 7.35 -7.97 -10.89
N PRO A 129 7.88 -8.70 -9.89
CA PRO A 129 7.12 -9.73 -9.20
C PRO A 129 5.87 -9.11 -8.55
N ALA A 130 4.69 -9.62 -8.90
CA ALA A 130 3.41 -9.06 -8.44
C ALA A 130 3.34 -8.96 -6.91
N ALA A 131 3.88 -9.95 -6.20
CA ALA A 131 3.89 -9.99 -4.73
C ALA A 131 4.74 -8.89 -4.06
N ALA A 132 5.74 -8.33 -4.77
CA ALA A 132 6.59 -7.25 -4.27
C ALA A 132 6.05 -5.86 -4.63
N CYS A 133 5.18 -5.77 -5.65
CA CYS A 133 4.64 -4.51 -6.13
C CYS A 133 3.58 -3.94 -5.17
N ARG A 134 3.70 -2.67 -4.79
CA ARG A 134 2.70 -1.95 -3.97
C ARG A 134 1.75 -1.08 -4.81
N GLY A 135 1.78 -1.18 -6.14
CA GLY A 135 0.83 -0.50 -7.02
C GLY A 135 0.93 1.03 -7.10
N CYS A 136 2.02 1.64 -6.64
CA CYS A 136 2.14 3.10 -6.53
C CYS A 136 2.19 3.89 -7.86
N GLY A 137 2.45 3.23 -9.00
CA GLY A 137 2.45 3.88 -10.32
C GLY A 137 3.69 4.70 -10.70
N LEU A 138 4.74 4.78 -9.86
CA LEU A 138 5.96 5.53 -10.20
C LEU A 138 6.70 4.96 -11.42
N CYS A 139 6.88 3.64 -11.48
CA CYS A 139 7.63 3.02 -12.58
C CYS A 139 6.98 3.14 -13.97
N PRO A 140 5.65 3.00 -14.17
CA PRO A 140 5.04 3.29 -15.46
C PRO A 140 5.12 4.78 -15.83
N ALA A 141 4.91 5.69 -14.88
CA ALA A 141 5.01 7.13 -15.13
C ALA A 141 6.41 7.56 -15.61
N GLU A 142 7.46 6.95 -15.06
CA GLU A 142 8.86 7.28 -15.35
C GLU A 142 9.47 6.45 -16.49
N CYS A 143 8.75 5.49 -17.07
CA CYS A 143 9.29 4.62 -18.11
C CYS A 143 9.40 5.38 -19.45
N PRO A 144 10.61 5.72 -19.95
CA PRO A 144 10.74 6.47 -21.19
C PRO A 144 10.28 5.68 -22.42
N ALA A 145 10.33 4.34 -22.33
CA ALA A 145 9.91 3.44 -23.40
C ALA A 145 8.41 3.10 -23.34
N ARG A 146 7.68 3.59 -22.32
CA ARG A 146 6.27 3.20 -22.04
C ARG A 146 6.07 1.67 -22.09
N ALA A 147 7.06 0.96 -21.53
CA ALA A 147 7.11 -0.49 -21.50
C ALA A 147 6.42 -1.08 -20.27
N ILE A 148 5.94 -0.25 -19.34
CA ILE A 148 5.38 -0.69 -18.07
C ILE A 148 3.96 -0.18 -17.98
N GLN A 149 3.03 -1.05 -17.59
CA GLN A 149 1.64 -0.69 -17.41
C GLN A 149 1.18 -0.97 -15.97
N LEU A 150 0.44 -0.03 -15.37
CA LEU A 150 -0.23 -0.26 -14.09
C LEU A 150 -1.60 -0.90 -14.33
N GLN A 151 -1.80 -2.14 -13.86
CA GLN A 151 -3.09 -2.80 -14.00
C GLN A 151 -4.18 -2.03 -13.23
N HIS A 152 -5.38 -1.93 -13.81
CA HIS A 152 -6.51 -1.10 -13.36
C HIS A 152 -6.33 0.43 -13.44
N PHE A 153 -5.15 0.91 -13.86
CA PHE A 153 -4.85 2.31 -14.16
C PHE A 153 -4.05 2.38 -15.45
N THR A 154 -4.48 1.62 -16.45
CA THR A 154 -3.81 1.58 -17.74
C THR A 154 -3.86 2.95 -18.41
N ASP A 155 -2.83 3.32 -19.17
CA ASP A 155 -2.83 4.54 -20.00
C ASP A 155 -4.16 4.75 -20.73
N ASP A 156 -4.70 3.73 -21.39
CA ASP A 156 -6.00 3.79 -22.08
C ASP A 156 -7.16 4.12 -21.13
N GLN A 157 -7.18 3.53 -19.93
CA GLN A 157 -8.19 3.84 -18.90
C GLN A 157 -8.07 5.25 -18.35
N VAL A 158 -6.85 5.78 -18.21
CA VAL A 158 -6.62 7.14 -17.72
C VAL A 158 -7.02 8.15 -18.79
N LEU A 159 -6.56 7.95 -20.03
CA LEU A 159 -6.93 8.80 -21.16
C LEU A 159 -8.43 8.82 -21.41
N ALA A 160 -9.10 7.65 -21.37
CA ALA A 160 -10.56 7.60 -21.50
C ALA A 160 -11.30 8.39 -20.40
N LYS A 161 -10.74 8.45 -19.17
CA LYS A 161 -11.32 9.29 -18.10
C LYS A 161 -11.11 10.78 -18.37
N GLU A 162 -9.96 11.16 -18.91
CA GLU A 162 -9.67 12.55 -19.29
C GLU A 162 -10.59 13.00 -20.43
N GLU A 163 -10.69 12.20 -21.50
CA GLU A 163 -11.57 12.47 -22.65
C GLU A 163 -13.02 12.65 -22.21
N ALA A 164 -13.55 11.73 -21.39
CA ALA A 164 -14.91 11.83 -20.87
C ALA A 164 -15.15 13.11 -20.03
N LEU A 165 -14.12 13.59 -19.30
CA LEU A 165 -14.21 14.84 -18.56
C LEU A 165 -14.31 16.05 -19.51
N PHE A 166 -13.49 16.09 -20.57
CA PHE A 166 -13.50 17.18 -21.54
C PHE A 166 -14.80 17.21 -22.35
N GLU A 167 -15.31 16.05 -22.79
CA GLU A 167 -16.61 15.96 -23.47
C GLU A 167 -17.74 16.51 -22.60
N ALA A 168 -17.77 16.15 -21.31
CA ALA A 168 -18.76 16.66 -20.37
C ALA A 168 -18.66 18.18 -20.17
N MET A 169 -17.45 18.74 -20.18
CA MET A 169 -17.24 20.19 -20.09
C MET A 169 -17.70 20.91 -21.36
N GLU A 170 -17.43 20.37 -22.54
CA GLU A 170 -17.88 20.94 -23.81
C GLU A 170 -19.42 20.97 -23.88
N LEU A 171 -20.08 19.88 -23.47
CA LEU A 171 -21.54 19.81 -23.37
C LEU A 171 -22.13 20.80 -22.34
N ALA A 172 -21.43 21.09 -21.25
CA ALA A 172 -21.88 22.03 -20.23
C ALA A 172 -21.69 23.51 -20.62
N LEU A 173 -20.81 23.79 -21.60
CA LEU A 173 -20.51 25.12 -22.11
C LEU A 173 -21.29 25.48 -23.39
N ALA A 174 -21.96 24.49 -24.01
CA ALA A 174 -22.86 24.65 -25.16
C ALA A 174 -24.30 24.97 -24.72
#